data_AF-W4G3V2-F1
#
_entry.id   AF-W4G3V2-F1
#
_cell.length_a   1.000
_cell.length_b   1.000
_cell.length_c   1.000
_cell.angle_alpha   90.00
_cell.angle_beta   90.00
_cell.angle_gamma   90.00
#
_symmetry.space_group_name_H-M   'P 1'
#
loop_
_entity.id
_entity.type
_entity.pdbx_description
1 polymer ?
#
loop_
_entity_poly.entity_id
_entity_poly.type
_entity_poly.pdbx_seq_one_letter_code
_entity_poly.pdbx_strand_id
1 'polypeptide(L)'
;MEPVHHQPGTEQDRRRRRNPMTAHHSDESVQLDDELVCILMEIERGYLDFPRPLQIRIEKWVDKISQPIVHLQWKKNANYYAILLLDMVRRGVFRAPFDKTPPFGPLQTLPRHMICALDGMQKQPRQPPPPHPQNAWLKAYERVVRRTRTTTTTEATESKAKMTSLALLLPPSQLPERDPRRPSLSYVEIANERLTRLEADLAAEQATNRSLDQQLEELTTLCKTQSATIEALKAELLAVRASHTRELDRLNMLHAVEVDELKKKHHRHMQDAIISNQHTIATRQALAKTETFMGGIDDHDGVQDFLAYIDRFHVETTALTKSASATHK
;
A
#
# COMPACT_ATOMS: atom_id res chain seq x y z
N MET A 1 -24.38 -25.25 27.32
CA MET A 1 -23.14 -25.40 26.53
C MET A 1 -23.31 -24.55 25.28
N GLU A 2 -22.83 -23.32 25.32
CA GLU A 2 -22.84 -22.42 24.17
C GLU A 2 -21.58 -22.64 23.32
N PRO A 3 -21.67 -22.71 21.98
CA PRO A 3 -20.51 -22.62 21.13
C PRO A 3 -20.32 -21.19 20.63
N VAL A 4 -19.13 -20.66 20.95
CA VAL A 4 -18.62 -19.34 20.64
C VAL A 4 -18.44 -19.14 19.13
N HIS A 5 -19.08 -18.12 18.57
CA HIS A 5 -18.84 -17.62 17.22
C HIS A 5 -17.38 -17.16 17.05
N HIS A 6 -16.65 -17.77 16.11
CA HIS A 6 -15.40 -17.20 15.56
C HIS A 6 -15.67 -16.76 14.12
N GLN A 7 -15.68 -15.43 13.89
CA GLN A 7 -15.73 -14.83 12.56
C GLN A 7 -14.34 -14.91 11.89
N PRO A 8 -14.24 -15.36 10.62
CA PRO A 8 -13.01 -15.21 9.85
C PRO A 8 -12.94 -13.78 9.30
N GLY A 9 -12.12 -12.97 9.93
CA GLY A 9 -11.77 -11.62 9.47
C GLY A 9 -11.11 -11.66 8.08
N THR A 10 -11.74 -10.93 7.16
CA THR A 10 -11.26 -10.45 5.86
C THR A 10 -9.75 -10.48 5.61
N GLU A 11 -9.29 -11.42 4.79
CA GLU A 11 -7.94 -11.46 4.17
C GLU A 11 -7.63 -10.18 3.35
N GLN A 12 -8.67 -9.43 2.98
CA GLN A 12 -8.59 -8.16 2.25
C GLN A 12 -8.09 -6.99 3.11
N ASP A 13 -8.13 -7.13 4.43
CA ASP A 13 -7.67 -6.11 5.38
C ASP A 13 -6.17 -6.26 5.75
N ARG A 14 -5.55 -7.40 5.37
CA ARG A 14 -4.11 -7.63 5.56
C ARG A 14 -3.24 -6.97 4.48
N ARG A 15 -3.75 -6.77 3.27
CA ARG A 15 -2.99 -6.13 2.17
C ARG A 15 -3.01 -4.59 2.22
N ARG A 16 -3.90 -3.98 3.02
CA ARG A 16 -3.94 -2.53 3.29
C ARG A 16 -3.09 -2.11 4.50
N ARG A 17 -2.38 -3.03 5.13
CA ARG A 17 -1.26 -2.68 6.02
C ARG A 17 0.05 -2.73 5.23
N ARG A 18 0.19 -1.87 4.20
CA ARG A 18 1.55 -1.42 3.84
C ARG A 18 2.10 -0.82 5.11
N ASN A 19 3.17 -1.43 5.66
CA ASN A 19 3.82 -1.01 6.89
C ASN A 19 3.87 0.53 6.97
N PRO A 20 3.05 1.18 7.82
CA PRO A 20 3.15 2.62 8.01
C PRO A 20 4.54 3.03 8.49
N MET A 21 5.26 2.10 9.14
CA MET A 21 6.64 2.30 9.58
C MET A 21 7.62 2.53 8.43
N THR A 22 7.49 1.85 7.28
CA THR A 22 8.46 2.01 6.17
C THR A 22 8.27 3.32 5.43
N ALA A 23 7.02 3.79 5.29
CA ALA A 23 6.72 5.10 4.73
C ALA A 23 7.16 6.24 5.69
N HIS A 24 6.95 6.07 7.00
CA HIS A 24 7.47 7.01 7.99
C HIS A 24 8.99 7.11 7.97
N HIS A 25 9.71 6.00 7.79
CA HIS A 25 11.17 6.03 7.71
C HIS A 25 11.69 6.70 6.42
N SER A 26 10.98 6.58 5.29
CA SER A 26 11.34 7.33 4.08
C SER A 26 11.09 8.83 4.25
N ASP A 27 9.95 9.21 4.84
CA ASP A 27 9.61 10.62 5.06
C ASP A 27 10.55 11.28 6.08
N GLU A 28 10.87 10.60 7.19
CA GLU A 28 11.82 11.08 8.20
C GLU A 28 13.25 11.18 7.63
N SER A 29 13.63 10.24 6.76
CA SER A 29 14.93 10.24 6.07
C SER A 29 15.09 11.45 5.14
N VAL A 30 14.03 11.84 4.43
CA VAL A 30 13.99 13.04 3.57
C VAL A 30 14.03 14.31 4.43
N GLN A 31 13.22 14.38 5.48
CA GLN A 31 13.18 15.52 6.39
C GLN A 31 14.57 15.81 7.01
N LEU A 32 15.30 14.78 7.43
CA LEU A 32 16.65 14.95 7.97
C LEU A 32 17.65 15.47 6.94
N ASP A 33 17.51 15.08 5.67
CA ASP A 33 18.35 15.60 4.58
C ASP A 33 18.00 17.08 4.29
N ASP A 34 16.72 17.45 4.29
CA ASP A 34 16.28 18.83 4.10
C ASP A 34 16.74 19.75 5.25
N GLU A 35 16.63 19.28 6.50
CA GLU A 35 17.18 19.95 7.68
C GLU A 35 18.68 20.17 7.53
N LEU A 36 19.41 19.13 7.10
CA LEU A 36 20.85 19.22 6.91
C LEU A 36 21.20 20.29 5.88
N VAL A 37 20.51 20.32 4.74
CA VAL A 37 20.70 21.36 3.72
C VAL A 37 20.51 22.75 4.33
N CYS A 38 19.40 22.97 5.04
CA CYS A 38 19.12 24.27 5.63
C CYS A 38 20.23 24.72 6.60
N ILE A 39 20.70 23.81 7.46
CA ILE A 39 21.78 24.10 8.41
C ILE A 39 23.09 24.43 7.67
N LEU A 40 23.42 23.66 6.63
CA LEU A 40 24.63 23.88 5.82
C LEU A 40 24.62 25.26 5.13
N MET A 41 23.47 25.69 4.61
CA MET A 41 23.31 27.01 4.02
C MET A 41 23.48 28.15 5.05
N GLU A 42 23.04 27.93 6.28
CA GLU A 42 23.28 28.91 7.35
C GLU A 42 24.75 28.98 7.76
N ILE A 43 25.48 27.86 7.73
CA ILE A 43 26.93 27.85 7.93
C ILE A 43 27.63 28.61 6.80
N GLU A 44 27.23 28.40 5.54
CA GLU A 44 27.78 29.10 4.36
C GLU A 44 27.71 30.63 4.51
N ARG A 45 26.62 31.15 5.09
CA ARG A 45 26.44 32.59 5.28
C ARG A 45 27.41 33.20 6.29
N GLY A 46 27.81 32.45 7.31
CA GLY A 46 28.62 32.97 8.42
C GLY A 46 30.10 32.61 8.35
N TYR A 47 30.48 31.57 7.58
CA TYR A 47 31.85 31.06 7.66
C TYR A 47 32.88 31.90 6.88
N LEU A 48 32.45 32.72 5.93
CA LEU A 48 33.34 33.56 5.11
C LEU A 48 34.05 34.65 5.92
N ASP A 49 33.49 35.05 7.05
CA ASP A 49 34.03 36.09 7.93
C ASP A 49 35.21 35.60 8.79
N PHE A 50 35.53 34.30 8.76
CA PHE A 50 36.62 33.72 9.55
C PHE A 50 37.96 33.71 8.81
N PRO A 51 39.09 33.62 9.53
CA PRO A 51 40.42 33.45 8.94
C PRO A 51 40.51 32.23 8.03
N ARG A 52 41.31 32.32 6.95
CA ARG A 52 41.46 31.26 5.93
C ARG A 52 41.71 29.85 6.48
N PRO A 53 42.55 29.63 7.52
CA PRO A 53 42.75 28.29 8.09
C PRO A 53 41.48 27.69 8.70
N LEU A 54 40.62 28.54 9.26
CA LEU A 54 39.36 28.14 9.87
C LEU A 54 38.30 27.89 8.80
N GLN A 55 38.24 28.70 7.74
CA GLN A 55 37.41 28.43 6.56
C GLN A 55 37.67 27.05 5.99
N ILE A 56 38.94 26.72 5.71
CA ILE A 56 39.35 25.40 5.17
C ILE A 56 38.93 24.26 6.10
N ARG A 57 39.00 24.49 7.42
CA ARG A 57 38.59 23.48 8.40
C ARG A 57 37.08 23.27 8.40
N ILE A 58 36.31 24.35 8.35
CA ILE A 58 34.85 24.32 8.24
C ILE A 58 34.46 23.59 6.95
N GLU A 59 35.07 23.94 5.82
CA GLU A 59 34.86 23.26 4.53
C GLU A 59 35.12 21.76 4.62
N LYS A 60 36.23 21.33 5.24
CA LYS A 60 36.53 19.90 5.45
C LYS A 60 35.47 19.19 6.30
N TRP A 61 34.99 19.84 7.37
CA TRP A 61 33.93 19.28 8.21
C TRP A 61 32.59 19.21 7.47
N VAL A 62 32.25 20.24 6.70
CA VAL A 62 31.07 20.27 5.83
C VAL A 62 31.13 19.15 4.81
N ASP A 63 32.29 18.96 4.16
CA ASP A 63 32.51 17.84 3.25
C ASP A 63 32.33 16.50 3.93
N LYS A 64 32.75 16.39 5.20
CA LYS A 64 32.60 15.17 6.00
C LYS A 64 31.15 14.89 6.38
N ILE A 65 30.43 15.90 6.84
CA ILE A 65 29.04 15.83 7.29
C ILE A 65 28.10 15.54 6.10
N SER A 66 28.41 16.07 4.92
CA SER A 66 27.64 15.87 3.69
C SER A 66 27.96 14.58 2.92
N GLN A 67 28.86 13.71 3.42
CA GLN A 67 29.11 12.40 2.80
C GLN A 67 27.84 11.55 2.74
N PRO A 68 27.57 10.81 1.64
CA PRO A 68 26.35 10.00 1.51
C PRO A 68 26.15 9.04 2.69
N ILE A 69 25.02 9.16 3.39
CA ILE A 69 24.67 8.36 4.56
C ILE A 69 23.31 7.70 4.29
N VAL A 70 23.29 6.36 4.32
CA VAL A 70 22.07 5.57 4.09
C VAL A 70 21.27 5.39 5.39
N HIS A 71 21.95 5.21 6.52
CA HIS A 71 21.31 4.85 7.78
C HIS A 71 20.73 6.08 8.52
N LEU A 72 19.46 6.00 8.92
CA LEU A 72 18.71 7.09 9.57
C LEU A 72 19.40 7.64 10.82
N GLN A 73 19.89 6.76 11.71
CA GLN A 73 20.60 7.18 12.93
C GLN A 73 21.89 7.96 12.62
N TRP A 74 22.54 7.67 11.50
CA TRP A 74 23.75 8.37 11.08
C TRP A 74 23.42 9.71 10.42
N LYS A 75 22.25 9.85 9.79
CA LYS A 75 21.73 11.15 9.35
C LYS A 75 21.44 12.06 10.53
N LYS A 76 20.76 11.55 11.56
CA LYS A 76 20.57 12.28 12.83
C LYS A 76 21.90 12.72 13.44
N ASN A 77 22.89 11.83 13.43
CA ASN A 77 24.25 12.15 13.87
C ASN A 77 24.88 13.27 13.04
N ALA A 78 24.78 13.23 11.70
CA ALA A 78 25.27 14.29 10.82
C ALA A 78 24.59 15.63 11.11
N ASN A 79 23.27 15.64 11.36
CA ASN A 79 22.55 16.85 11.74
C ASN A 79 23.05 17.40 13.08
N TYR A 80 23.31 16.57 14.09
CA TYR A 80 23.91 17.03 15.34
C TYR A 80 25.28 17.69 15.14
N TYR A 81 26.14 17.13 14.28
CA TYR A 81 27.40 17.79 13.91
C TYR A 81 27.15 19.13 13.21
N ALA A 82 26.20 19.19 12.29
CA ALA A 82 25.89 20.42 11.55
C ALA A 82 25.35 21.51 12.49
N ILE A 83 24.44 21.18 13.41
CA ILE A 83 23.87 22.13 14.39
C ILE A 83 24.99 22.64 15.31
N LEU A 84 25.84 21.74 15.81
CA LEU A 84 26.95 22.12 16.67
C LEU A 84 27.96 23.00 15.93
N LEU A 85 28.28 22.69 14.68
CA LEU A 85 29.15 23.51 13.83
C LEU A 85 28.54 24.90 13.60
N LEU A 86 27.24 24.96 13.30
CA LEU A 86 26.50 26.21 13.13
C LEU A 86 26.52 27.06 14.41
N ASP A 87 26.37 26.46 15.59
CA ASP A 87 26.50 27.19 16.85
C ASP A 87 27.90 27.78 17.03
N MET A 88 28.95 27.00 16.76
CA MET A 88 30.32 27.49 16.85
C MET A 88 30.62 28.59 15.83
N VAL A 89 30.05 28.51 14.62
CA VAL A 89 30.13 29.56 13.59
C VAL A 89 29.40 30.82 14.06
N ARG A 90 28.22 30.71 14.66
CA ARG A 90 27.48 31.87 15.19
C ARG A 90 28.18 32.53 16.38
N ARG A 91 28.84 31.75 17.25
CA ARG A 91 29.55 32.26 18.43
C ARG A 91 31.00 32.69 18.14
N GLY A 92 31.57 32.22 17.02
CA GLY A 92 32.97 32.39 16.69
C GLY A 92 33.96 31.62 17.58
N VAL A 93 33.49 30.69 18.41
CA VAL A 93 34.31 29.92 19.35
C VAL A 93 34.32 28.45 18.96
N PHE A 94 35.44 27.98 18.41
CA PHE A 94 35.61 26.60 17.96
C PHE A 94 36.21 25.74 19.08
N ARG A 95 35.50 24.69 19.47
CA ARG A 95 35.92 23.66 20.43
C ARG A 95 35.95 22.31 19.75
N ALA A 96 36.46 21.29 20.46
CA ALA A 96 36.39 19.91 19.98
C ALA A 96 34.95 19.54 19.60
N PRO A 97 34.71 18.85 18.48
CA PRO A 97 35.71 18.24 17.57
C PRO A 97 36.22 19.18 16.44
N PHE A 98 35.72 20.41 16.34
CA PHE A 98 36.04 21.35 15.25
C PHE A 98 37.30 22.19 15.50
N ASP A 99 38.01 21.91 16.59
CA ASP A 99 39.36 22.41 16.86
C ASP A 99 40.39 21.77 15.91
N LYS A 100 40.09 20.58 15.39
CA LYS A 100 40.95 19.80 14.49
C LYS A 100 40.24 19.51 13.16
N THR A 101 41.00 19.04 12.18
CA THR A 101 40.42 18.50 10.94
C THR A 101 39.64 17.22 11.23
N PRO A 102 38.60 16.90 10.45
CA PRO A 102 37.82 15.68 10.66
C PRO A 102 38.71 14.43 10.56
N PRO A 103 38.49 13.41 11.41
CA PRO A 103 39.25 12.17 11.36
C PRO A 103 38.99 11.40 10.05
N PHE A 104 39.97 10.58 9.65
CA PHE A 104 39.80 9.61 8.58
C PHE A 104 38.83 8.49 9.00
N GLY A 105 38.11 7.91 8.05
CA GLY A 105 37.08 6.89 8.32
C GLY A 105 35.70 7.50 8.56
N PRO A 106 34.67 6.70 8.91
CA PRO A 106 33.28 7.16 9.01
C PRO A 106 33.06 8.23 10.10
N LEU A 107 32.01 9.04 9.96
CA LEU A 107 31.63 10.06 10.94
C LEU A 107 31.25 9.36 12.27
N GLN A 108 32.09 9.53 13.29
CA GLN A 108 31.86 8.94 14.61
C GLN A 108 30.60 9.51 15.25
N THR A 109 30.01 8.80 16.19
CA THR A 109 28.85 9.31 16.94
C THR A 109 29.28 10.40 17.91
N LEU A 110 28.55 11.52 17.94
CA LEU A 110 28.80 12.56 18.92
C LEU A 110 28.59 12.01 20.34
N PRO A 111 29.48 12.33 21.30
CA PRO A 111 29.26 11.99 22.70
C PRO A 111 27.90 12.51 23.20
N ARG A 112 27.19 11.69 23.98
CA ARG A 112 25.82 11.99 24.43
C ARG A 112 25.67 13.33 25.14
N HIS A 113 26.68 13.76 25.91
CA HIS A 113 26.68 15.05 26.60
C HIS A 113 26.68 16.25 25.64
N MET A 114 27.26 16.11 24.44
CA MET A 114 27.23 17.16 23.41
C MET A 114 25.87 17.20 22.71
N ILE A 115 25.24 16.04 22.51
CA ILE A 115 23.91 15.95 21.89
C ILE A 115 22.85 16.57 22.82
N CYS A 116 22.85 16.26 24.11
CA CYS A 116 21.88 16.83 25.05
C CYS A 116 21.97 18.35 25.19
N ALA A 117 23.15 18.94 24.94
CA ALA A 117 23.30 20.40 24.92
C ALA A 117 22.63 21.05 23.69
N LEU A 118 22.39 20.28 22.61
CA LEU A 118 21.78 20.74 21.36
C LEU A 118 20.25 20.71 21.41
N ASP A 119 19.62 19.90 22.27
CA ASP A 119 18.16 19.78 22.36
C ASP A 119 17.47 21.12 22.72
N GLY A 120 18.17 22.05 23.38
CA GLY A 120 17.69 23.41 23.66
C GLY A 120 17.91 24.43 22.53
N MET A 121 18.60 24.04 21.45
CA MET A 121 19.07 24.93 20.37
C MET A 121 18.28 24.76 19.06
N GLN A 122 17.38 23.78 19.01
CA GLN A 122 16.61 23.39 17.83
C GLN A 122 15.49 24.43 17.55
N LYS A 123 15.86 25.61 17.06
CA LYS A 123 14.92 26.54 16.42
C LYS A 123 14.79 26.20 14.94
N GLN A 124 13.55 26.20 14.46
CA GLN A 124 13.09 25.81 13.13
C GLN A 124 13.98 26.34 11.99
N PRO A 125 14.35 25.49 11.00
CA PRO A 125 15.06 25.93 9.81
C PRO A 125 14.20 26.94 9.04
N ARG A 126 14.75 28.10 8.72
CA ARG A 126 14.11 29.05 7.79
C ARG A 126 14.21 28.49 6.37
N GLN A 127 13.25 28.86 5.51
CA GLN A 127 13.20 28.41 4.10
C GLN A 127 14.56 28.56 3.41
N PRO A 128 14.97 27.58 2.60
CA PRO A 128 16.28 27.58 1.95
C PRO A 128 16.42 28.80 1.02
N PRO A 129 17.37 29.72 1.28
CA PRO A 129 17.66 30.82 0.36
C PRO A 129 18.36 30.30 -0.91
N PRO A 130 18.51 31.12 -1.96
CA PRO A 130 19.27 30.72 -3.15
C PRO A 130 20.76 30.48 -2.79
N PRO A 131 21.41 29.42 -3.33
CA PRO A 131 22.80 29.10 -3.05
C PRO A 131 23.77 30.18 -3.55
N HIS A 132 24.85 30.41 -2.80
CA HIS A 132 25.90 31.37 -3.17
C HIS A 132 26.72 30.82 -4.36
N PRO A 133 27.20 31.66 -5.30
CA PRO A 133 27.85 31.23 -6.55
C PRO A 133 29.24 30.59 -6.41
N GLN A 134 29.67 30.18 -5.21
CA GLN A 134 30.98 29.54 -5.02
C GLN A 134 30.82 28.02 -4.89
N ASN A 135 31.31 27.32 -5.92
CA ASN A 135 31.08 25.91 -6.29
C ASN A 135 31.34 24.81 -5.23
N ALA A 136 31.71 25.13 -3.98
CA ALA A 136 31.97 24.15 -2.92
C ALA A 136 30.68 23.61 -2.29
N TRP A 137 29.73 24.51 -1.98
CA TRP A 137 28.49 24.17 -1.29
C TRP A 137 27.48 23.47 -2.20
N LEU A 138 27.51 23.78 -3.50
CA LEU A 138 26.70 23.08 -4.50
C LEU A 138 26.98 21.56 -4.50
N LYS A 139 28.23 21.15 -4.31
CA LYS A 139 28.60 19.72 -4.21
C LYS A 139 28.13 19.09 -2.90
N ALA A 140 28.07 19.84 -1.80
CA ALA A 140 27.50 19.36 -0.54
C ALA A 140 25.97 19.21 -0.65
N TYR A 141 25.31 20.22 -1.22
CA TYR A 141 23.88 20.22 -1.53
C TYR A 141 23.51 19.03 -2.42
N GLU A 142 24.17 18.88 -3.57
CA GLU A 142 23.91 17.77 -4.49
C GLU A 142 24.09 16.40 -3.84
N ARG A 143 25.09 16.23 -2.96
CA ARG A 143 25.30 14.97 -2.23
C ARG A 143 24.19 14.65 -1.25
N VAL A 144 23.55 15.66 -0.66
CA VAL A 144 22.43 15.47 0.28
C VAL A 144 21.14 15.24 -0.51
N VAL A 145 20.87 16.05 -1.53
CA VAL A 145 19.67 15.94 -2.38
C VAL A 145 19.66 14.67 -3.23
N ARG A 146 20.81 14.15 -3.69
CA ARG A 146 20.84 12.87 -4.42
C ARG A 146 20.40 11.67 -3.57
N ARG A 147 20.43 11.76 -2.23
CA ARG A 147 19.98 10.67 -1.33
C ARG A 147 18.48 10.42 -1.40
N THR A 148 17.68 11.46 -1.64
CA THR A 148 16.21 11.37 -1.69
C THR A 148 15.71 10.81 -3.02
N ARG A 149 16.54 10.83 -4.07
CA ARG A 149 16.20 10.27 -5.40
C ARG A 149 16.50 8.78 -5.53
N THR A 150 17.34 8.19 -4.67
CA THR A 150 17.84 6.81 -4.82
C THR A 150 17.01 5.73 -4.12
N THR A 151 15.90 6.06 -3.44
CA THR A 151 15.04 5.02 -2.81
C THR A 151 14.08 4.31 -3.78
N THR A 152 14.11 4.61 -5.09
CA THR A 152 13.23 3.95 -6.09
C THR A 152 13.95 3.15 -7.17
N THR A 153 15.28 3.06 -7.19
CA THR A 153 15.96 2.24 -8.21
C THR A 153 17.32 1.80 -7.69
N THR A 154 17.34 0.69 -6.95
CA THR A 154 18.51 -0.16 -6.85
C THR A 154 18.76 -0.82 -8.20
N GLU A 155 20.05 -0.93 -8.56
CA GLU A 155 20.64 -1.54 -9.76
C GLU A 155 20.99 -0.58 -10.90
N ALA A 156 22.13 0.10 -10.73
CA ALA A 156 23.01 0.41 -11.85
C ALA A 156 24.44 0.20 -11.38
N THR A 157 25.00 -0.91 -11.83
CA THR A 157 26.39 -1.31 -11.67
C THR A 157 27.33 -0.23 -12.20
N GLU A 158 28.37 0.00 -11.40
CA GLU A 158 29.58 0.70 -11.75
C GLU A 158 30.12 0.22 -13.10
N SER A 159 30.40 1.15 -14.01
CA SER A 159 31.60 1.16 -14.88
C SER A 159 31.47 2.24 -15.96
N LYS A 160 32.02 3.44 -15.75
CA LYS A 160 32.67 4.19 -16.84
C LYS A 160 33.54 5.35 -16.36
N ALA A 161 34.79 5.30 -16.83
CA ALA A 161 35.78 6.38 -16.97
C ALA A 161 36.32 7.00 -15.67
N LYS A 162 37.60 6.89 -15.25
CA LYS A 162 38.85 6.73 -16.00
C LYS A 162 38.84 7.43 -17.36
N MET A 163 38.76 8.76 -17.33
CA MET A 163 39.36 9.58 -18.37
C MET A 163 39.97 10.83 -17.75
N THR A 164 41.29 10.93 -17.93
CA THR A 164 42.02 12.19 -18.08
C THR A 164 42.39 12.99 -16.82
N SER A 165 43.07 12.34 -15.88
CA SER A 165 44.18 12.98 -15.16
C SER A 165 45.48 12.64 -15.90
N LEU A 166 45.86 13.46 -16.88
CA LEU A 166 47.17 13.45 -17.52
C LEU A 166 47.37 14.78 -18.26
N ALA A 167 47.54 15.85 -17.51
CA ALA A 167 47.99 17.16 -18.03
C ALA A 167 48.97 17.88 -17.07
N LEU A 168 49.63 17.13 -16.19
CA LEU A 168 50.67 17.66 -15.31
C LEU A 168 51.88 16.73 -15.37
N LEU A 169 52.67 16.85 -16.43
CA LEU A 169 54.09 16.46 -16.50
C LEU A 169 54.61 16.80 -17.90
N LEU A 170 55.11 18.04 -18.09
CA LEU A 170 56.14 18.31 -19.10
C LEU A 170 57.08 19.41 -18.58
N PRO A 171 58.41 19.32 -18.80
CA PRO A 171 59.40 20.26 -18.27
C PRO A 171 59.42 21.59 -19.06
N PRO A 172 59.89 22.70 -18.47
CA PRO A 172 59.96 24.00 -19.13
C PRO A 172 61.22 24.08 -19.99
N SER A 173 61.11 23.84 -21.29
CA SER A 173 62.10 24.32 -22.28
C SER A 173 61.53 24.24 -23.68
N GLN A 174 61.88 25.24 -24.49
CA GLN A 174 61.56 25.45 -25.92
C GLN A 174 60.28 26.26 -26.18
N LEU A 175 60.45 27.57 -26.08
CA LEU A 175 59.72 28.53 -26.91
C LEU A 175 59.99 28.18 -28.39
N PRO A 176 58.97 28.02 -29.25
CA PRO A 176 59.21 27.93 -30.68
C PRO A 176 59.56 29.31 -31.22
N GLU A 177 60.66 29.36 -31.96
CA GLU A 177 61.11 30.50 -32.74
C GLU A 177 59.96 31.03 -33.61
N ARG A 178 59.67 32.32 -33.50
CA ARG A 178 58.62 32.98 -34.28
C ARG A 178 59.16 33.27 -35.68
N ASP A 179 58.71 32.50 -36.65
CA ASP A 179 58.90 32.79 -38.08
C ASP A 179 58.20 34.13 -38.45
N PRO A 180 58.93 35.16 -38.92
CA PRO A 180 58.40 36.51 -39.10
C PRO A 180 57.49 36.71 -40.34
N ARG A 181 57.11 35.64 -41.06
CA ARG A 181 56.32 35.73 -42.30
C ARG A 181 54.89 35.21 -42.24
N ARG A 182 54.38 34.80 -41.08
CA ARG A 182 52.93 34.63 -40.88
C ARG A 182 52.35 35.94 -40.34
N PRO A 183 51.26 36.48 -40.92
CA PRO A 183 50.49 37.52 -40.25
C PRO A 183 50.13 36.97 -38.88
N SER A 184 50.73 37.53 -37.83
CA SER A 184 50.35 37.22 -36.46
C SER A 184 48.87 37.59 -36.37
N LEU A 185 48.01 36.58 -36.28
CA LEU A 185 46.58 36.75 -36.08
C LEU A 185 46.39 37.86 -35.05
N SER A 186 45.77 38.95 -35.48
CA SER A 186 45.56 40.12 -34.63
C SER A 186 44.84 39.65 -33.37
N TYR A 187 45.12 40.23 -32.21
CA TYR A 187 44.43 39.88 -30.97
C TYR A 187 42.90 39.86 -31.14
N VAL A 188 42.41 40.76 -31.99
CA VAL A 188 41.01 40.86 -32.41
C VAL A 188 40.54 39.62 -33.18
N GLU A 189 41.34 39.10 -34.11
CA GLU A 189 41.00 37.89 -34.87
C GLU A 189 40.97 36.64 -33.97
N ILE A 190 41.90 36.53 -33.00
CA ILE A 190 41.90 35.42 -32.01
C ILE A 190 40.67 35.52 -31.10
N ALA A 191 40.32 36.73 -30.67
CA ALA A 191 39.13 36.97 -29.86
C ALA A 191 37.85 36.63 -30.64
N ASN A 192 37.76 37.04 -31.91
CA ASN A 192 36.62 36.74 -32.77
C ASN A 192 36.48 35.24 -33.03
N GLU A 193 37.57 34.53 -33.36
CA GLU A 193 37.53 33.07 -33.52
C GLU A 193 37.05 32.37 -32.24
N ARG A 194 37.50 32.83 -31.07
CA ARG A 194 37.06 32.29 -29.78
C ARG A 194 35.56 32.55 -29.57
N LEU A 195 35.09 33.74 -29.91
CA LEU A 195 33.68 34.11 -29.79
C LEU A 195 32.81 33.25 -30.72
N THR A 196 33.22 33.06 -31.98
CA THR A 196 32.52 32.19 -32.94
C THR A 196 32.44 30.73 -32.46
N ARG A 197 33.50 30.20 -31.84
CA ARG A 197 33.47 28.85 -31.25
C ARG A 197 32.48 28.76 -30.10
N LEU A 198 32.46 29.74 -29.20
CA LEU A 198 31.51 29.78 -28.08
C LEU A 198 30.06 29.90 -28.57
N GLU A 199 29.81 30.68 -29.63
CA GLU A 199 28.49 30.76 -30.26
C GLU A 199 28.07 29.44 -30.89
N ALA A 200 28.99 28.72 -31.55
CA ALA A 200 28.73 27.41 -32.12
C ALA A 200 28.46 26.35 -31.03
N ASP A 201 29.23 26.36 -29.95
CA ASP A 201 29.03 25.46 -28.80
C ASP A 201 27.70 25.75 -28.11
N LEU A 202 27.36 27.03 -27.92
CA LEU A 202 26.06 27.44 -27.37
C LEU A 202 24.91 26.98 -28.27
N ALA A 203 25.04 27.12 -29.60
CA ALA A 203 24.02 26.67 -30.54
C ALA A 203 23.85 25.14 -30.54
N ALA A 204 24.95 24.39 -30.42
CA ALA A 204 24.93 22.93 -30.30
C ALA A 204 24.24 22.50 -29.00
N GLU A 205 24.57 23.12 -27.87
CA GLU A 205 23.90 22.87 -26.58
C GLU A 205 22.43 23.28 -26.58
N GLN A 206 22.06 24.34 -27.30
CA GLN A 206 20.65 24.68 -27.47
C GLN A 206 19.90 23.63 -28.30
N ALA A 207 20.55 23.03 -29.30
CA ALA A 207 19.94 21.97 -30.10
C ALA A 207 19.76 20.67 -29.29
N THR A 208 20.74 20.30 -28.47
CA THR A 208 20.62 19.13 -27.58
C THR A 208 19.51 19.35 -26.55
N ASN A 209 19.43 20.52 -25.93
CA ASN A 209 18.37 20.84 -24.97
C ASN A 209 16.99 20.78 -25.62
N ARG A 210 16.80 21.33 -26.83
CA ARG A 210 15.52 21.19 -27.55
C ARG A 210 15.15 19.75 -27.85
N SER A 211 16.13 18.91 -28.19
CA SER A 211 15.88 17.47 -28.43
C SER A 211 15.48 16.75 -27.15
N LEU A 212 16.12 17.07 -26.01
CA LEU A 212 15.75 16.51 -24.72
C LEU A 212 14.35 16.96 -24.27
N ASP A 213 14.00 18.23 -24.51
CA ASP A 213 12.66 18.76 -24.22
C ASP A 213 11.59 18.03 -25.03
N GLN A 214 11.83 17.73 -26.31
CA GLN A 214 10.93 16.92 -27.14
C GLN A 214 10.76 15.51 -26.58
N GLN A 215 11.84 14.85 -26.18
CA GLN A 215 11.77 13.52 -25.57
C GLN A 215 11.01 13.52 -24.25
N LEU A 216 11.18 14.56 -23.43
CA LEU A 216 10.42 14.72 -22.20
C LEU A 216 8.93 14.94 -22.46
N GLU A 217 8.57 15.69 -23.51
CA GLU A 217 7.18 15.86 -23.92
C GLU A 217 6.57 14.53 -24.40
N GLU A 218 7.27 13.78 -25.25
CA GLU A 218 6.86 12.44 -25.71
C GLU A 218 6.64 11.49 -24.53
N LEU A 219 7.61 11.38 -23.61
CA LEU A 219 7.46 10.55 -22.42
C LEU A 219 6.31 11.03 -21.52
N THR A 220 6.10 12.33 -21.40
CA THR A 220 4.98 12.89 -20.63
C THR A 220 3.64 12.50 -21.24
N THR A 221 3.50 12.58 -22.56
CA THR A 221 2.27 12.16 -23.24
C THR A 221 2.05 10.65 -23.11
N LEU A 222 3.10 9.84 -23.24
CA LEU A 222 3.02 8.39 -23.05
C LEU A 222 2.60 8.00 -21.63
N CYS A 223 3.18 8.63 -20.61
CA CYS A 223 2.77 8.39 -19.22
C CYS A 223 1.30 8.78 -18.98
N LYS A 224 0.83 9.88 -19.57
CA LYS A 224 -0.57 10.31 -19.46
C LYS A 224 -1.51 9.30 -20.13
N THR A 225 -1.20 8.85 -21.35
CA THR A 225 -2.04 7.87 -22.06
C THR A 225 -2.07 6.53 -21.32
N GLN A 226 -0.91 6.05 -20.83
CA GLN A 226 -0.84 4.83 -20.01
C GLN A 226 -1.62 4.96 -18.70
N SER A 227 -1.58 6.11 -18.03
CA SER A 227 -2.37 6.32 -16.82
C SER A 227 -3.87 6.22 -17.10
N ALA A 228 -4.34 6.82 -18.21
CA ALA A 228 -5.74 6.77 -18.62
C ALA A 228 -6.18 5.36 -19.02
N THR A 229 -5.34 4.58 -19.71
CA THR A 229 -5.69 3.19 -20.07
C THR A 229 -5.77 2.29 -18.84
N ILE A 230 -4.87 2.48 -17.87
CA ILE A 230 -4.92 1.75 -16.59
C ILE A 230 -6.21 2.08 -15.83
N GLU A 231 -6.64 3.35 -15.82
CA GLU A 231 -7.90 3.76 -15.19
C GLU A 231 -9.12 3.16 -15.88
N ALA A 232 -9.14 3.13 -17.22
CA ALA A 232 -10.20 2.49 -18.00
C ALA A 232 -10.30 0.98 -17.69
N LEU A 233 -9.18 0.27 -17.71
CA LEU A 233 -9.14 -1.17 -17.40
C LEU A 233 -9.58 -1.47 -15.95
N LYS A 234 -9.23 -0.59 -15.00
CA LYS A 234 -9.72 -0.72 -13.62
C LYS A 234 -11.24 -0.54 -13.55
N ALA A 235 -11.81 0.41 -14.29
CA ALA A 235 -13.25 0.63 -14.34
C ALA A 235 -13.97 -0.58 -14.95
N GLU A 236 -13.45 -1.15 -16.04
CA GLU A 236 -13.98 -2.37 -16.67
C GLU A 236 -13.96 -3.56 -15.70
N LEU A 237 -12.83 -3.78 -14.99
CA LEU A 237 -12.71 -4.86 -14.01
C LEU A 237 -13.74 -4.72 -12.89
N LEU A 238 -13.96 -3.50 -12.40
CA LEU A 238 -14.99 -3.23 -11.38
C LEU A 238 -16.40 -3.52 -11.91
N ALA A 239 -16.68 -3.16 -13.17
CA ALA A 239 -17.97 -3.46 -13.79
C ALA A 239 -18.21 -4.98 -13.94
N VAL A 240 -17.20 -5.73 -14.39
CA VAL A 240 -17.26 -7.20 -14.49
C VAL A 240 -17.45 -7.83 -13.11
N ARG A 241 -16.69 -7.38 -12.11
CA ARG A 241 -16.85 -7.87 -10.73
C ARG A 241 -18.27 -7.63 -10.22
N ALA A 242 -18.83 -6.44 -10.44
CA ALA A 242 -20.20 -6.13 -10.04
C ALA A 242 -21.23 -7.02 -10.75
N SER A 243 -21.03 -7.32 -12.03
CA SER A 243 -21.86 -8.26 -12.78
C SER A 243 -21.84 -9.66 -12.17
N HIS A 244 -20.64 -10.20 -11.90
CA HIS A 244 -20.48 -11.52 -11.28
C HIS A 244 -21.10 -11.59 -9.87
N THR A 245 -20.97 -10.53 -9.07
CA THR A 245 -21.61 -10.48 -7.75
C THR A 245 -23.13 -10.60 -7.87
N ARG A 246 -23.76 -9.87 -8.80
CA ARG A 246 -25.21 -9.97 -9.02
C ARG A 246 -25.62 -11.37 -9.46
N GLU A 247 -24.82 -12.03 -10.29
CA GLU A 247 -25.12 -13.39 -10.74
C GLU A 247 -24.98 -14.40 -9.59
N LEU A 248 -23.98 -14.25 -8.73
CA LEU A 248 -23.85 -15.07 -7.51
C LEU A 248 -25.05 -14.86 -6.57
N ASP A 249 -25.49 -13.62 -6.37
CA ASP A 249 -26.65 -13.31 -5.53
C ASP A 249 -27.92 -13.93 -6.12
N ARG A 250 -28.09 -13.87 -7.44
CA ARG A 250 -29.19 -14.51 -8.16
C ARG A 250 -29.17 -16.03 -7.96
N LEU A 251 -28.02 -16.68 -8.17
CA LEU A 251 -27.88 -18.13 -8.02
C LEU A 251 -28.12 -18.58 -6.57
N ASN A 252 -27.63 -17.81 -5.60
CA ASN A 252 -27.88 -18.08 -4.18
C ASN A 252 -29.38 -17.99 -3.85
N MET A 253 -30.08 -17.00 -4.40
CA MET A 253 -31.53 -16.86 -4.23
C MET A 253 -32.28 -18.05 -4.85
N LEU A 254 -31.92 -18.45 -6.07
CA LEU A 254 -32.53 -19.60 -6.74
C LEU A 254 -32.30 -20.89 -5.94
N HIS A 255 -31.06 -21.15 -5.52
CA HIS A 255 -30.73 -22.31 -4.71
C HIS A 255 -31.50 -22.32 -3.37
N ALA A 256 -31.65 -21.17 -2.70
CA ALA A 256 -32.45 -21.07 -1.48
C ALA A 256 -33.91 -21.46 -1.71
N VAL A 257 -34.51 -20.98 -2.81
CA VAL A 257 -35.88 -21.35 -3.20
C VAL A 257 -36.00 -22.84 -3.48
N GLU A 258 -35.08 -23.42 -4.25
CA GLU A 258 -35.08 -24.85 -4.58
C GLU A 258 -34.97 -25.74 -3.31
N VAL A 259 -34.11 -25.36 -2.36
CA VAL A 259 -33.96 -26.06 -1.09
C VAL A 259 -35.25 -26.00 -0.27
N ASP A 260 -35.91 -24.85 -0.23
CA ASP A 260 -37.17 -24.68 0.50
C ASP A 260 -38.31 -25.47 -0.15
N GLU A 261 -38.39 -25.50 -1.48
CA GLU A 261 -39.34 -26.34 -2.20
C GLU A 261 -39.11 -27.83 -1.93
N LEU A 262 -37.85 -28.27 -1.93
CA LEU A 262 -37.49 -29.65 -1.64
C LEU A 262 -37.85 -30.05 -0.20
N LYS A 263 -37.56 -29.17 0.78
CA LYS A 263 -37.99 -29.36 2.18
C LYS A 263 -39.51 -29.46 2.30
N LYS A 264 -40.25 -28.56 1.64
CA LYS A 264 -41.72 -28.60 1.62
C LYS A 264 -42.26 -29.88 0.99
N LYS A 265 -41.63 -30.37 -0.08
CA LYS A 265 -42.01 -31.63 -0.73
C LYS A 265 -41.73 -32.83 0.18
N HIS A 266 -40.56 -32.86 0.83
CA HIS A 266 -40.22 -33.91 1.78
C HIS A 266 -41.16 -33.92 2.99
N HIS A 267 -41.48 -32.75 3.54
CA HIS A 267 -42.42 -32.62 4.65
C HIS A 267 -43.82 -33.15 4.29
N ARG A 268 -44.34 -32.78 3.12
CA ARG A 268 -45.61 -33.32 2.60
C ARG A 268 -45.55 -34.84 2.45
N HIS A 269 -44.49 -35.37 1.86
CA HIS A 269 -44.31 -36.81 1.70
C HIS A 269 -44.29 -37.56 3.04
N MET A 270 -43.63 -37.01 4.06
CA MET A 270 -43.66 -37.59 5.41
C MET A 270 -45.06 -37.53 6.04
N GLN A 271 -45.78 -36.42 5.87
CA GLN A 271 -47.16 -36.29 6.36
C GLN A 271 -48.08 -37.32 5.69
N ASP A 272 -48.00 -37.47 4.37
CA ASP A 272 -48.77 -38.45 3.61
C ASP A 272 -48.47 -39.88 4.07
N ALA A 273 -47.19 -40.19 4.33
CA ALA A 273 -46.78 -41.50 4.85
C ALA A 273 -47.34 -41.75 6.27
N ILE A 274 -47.35 -40.74 7.15
CA ILE A 274 -47.94 -40.84 8.49
C ILE A 274 -49.45 -41.12 8.38
N ILE A 275 -50.16 -40.35 7.56
CA ILE A 275 -51.62 -40.51 7.36
C ILE A 275 -51.92 -41.89 6.78
N SER A 276 -51.18 -42.35 5.78
CA SER A 276 -51.32 -43.69 5.19
C SER A 276 -51.09 -44.81 6.21
N ASN A 277 -50.06 -44.68 7.05
CA ASN A 277 -49.80 -45.62 8.14
C ASN A 277 -50.92 -45.62 9.18
N GLN A 278 -51.43 -44.44 9.57
CA GLN A 278 -52.58 -44.32 10.49
C GLN A 278 -53.83 -44.99 9.91
N HIS A 279 -54.12 -44.77 8.62
CA HIS A 279 -55.22 -45.44 7.94
C HIS A 279 -55.04 -46.96 7.96
N THR A 280 -53.84 -47.45 7.65
CA THR A 280 -53.52 -48.88 7.68
C THR A 280 -53.72 -49.48 9.08
N ILE A 281 -53.27 -48.78 10.13
CA ILE A 281 -53.47 -49.19 11.53
C ILE A 281 -54.97 -49.20 11.87
N ALA A 282 -55.71 -48.16 11.49
CA ALA A 282 -57.15 -48.07 11.74
C ALA A 282 -57.92 -49.19 11.03
N THR A 283 -57.60 -49.49 9.77
CA THR A 283 -58.18 -50.62 9.03
C THR A 283 -57.87 -51.95 9.71
N ARG A 284 -56.62 -52.18 10.12
CA ARG A 284 -56.24 -53.41 10.85
C ARG A 284 -57.00 -53.54 12.19
N GLN A 285 -57.15 -52.44 12.93
CA GLN A 285 -57.92 -52.43 14.17
C GLN A 285 -59.40 -52.69 13.94
N ALA A 286 -59.98 -52.15 12.87
CA ALA A 286 -61.38 -52.42 12.50
C ALA A 286 -61.58 -53.90 12.13
N LEU A 287 -60.69 -54.47 11.32
CA LEU A 287 -60.71 -55.89 10.97
C LEU A 287 -60.54 -56.79 12.22
N ALA A 288 -59.59 -56.49 13.09
CA ALA A 288 -59.39 -57.23 14.34
C ALA A 288 -60.60 -57.16 15.27
N LYS A 289 -61.29 -56.00 15.34
CA LYS A 289 -62.56 -55.88 16.08
C LYS A 289 -63.65 -56.75 15.46
N THR A 290 -63.76 -56.81 14.12
CA THR A 290 -64.73 -57.70 13.46
C THR A 290 -64.37 -59.18 13.64
N GLU A 291 -63.09 -59.54 13.64
CA GLU A 291 -62.64 -60.90 13.93
C GLU A 291 -62.88 -61.29 15.39
N THR A 292 -62.70 -60.37 16.34
CA THR A 292 -63.05 -60.60 17.76
C THR A 292 -64.57 -60.73 17.94
N PHE A 293 -65.35 -59.96 17.19
CA PHE A 293 -66.80 -60.06 17.16
C PHE A 293 -67.29 -61.40 16.55
N MET A 294 -66.57 -61.94 15.56
CA MET A 294 -66.90 -63.23 14.92
C MET A 294 -66.31 -64.45 15.63
N GLY A 295 -65.15 -64.31 16.28
CA GLY A 295 -64.45 -65.37 17.02
C GLY A 295 -64.88 -65.50 18.48
N GLY A 296 -65.73 -64.58 18.96
CA GLY A 296 -66.44 -64.68 20.24
C GLY A 296 -67.85 -65.25 20.11
N ILE A 297 -68.17 -65.91 18.99
CA ILE A 297 -69.37 -66.76 18.84
C ILE A 297 -68.97 -68.21 19.12
N ASP A 298 -68.31 -68.41 20.25
CA ASP A 298 -68.28 -69.68 20.98
C ASP A 298 -68.76 -69.33 22.39
N ASP A 299 -70.05 -69.01 22.49
CA ASP A 299 -70.89 -69.38 23.63
C ASP A 299 -72.31 -68.84 23.39
N HIS A 300 -73.27 -69.67 23.79
CA HIS A 300 -74.74 -69.58 23.80
C HIS A 300 -75.42 -68.19 23.79
N ASP A 301 -74.76 -67.11 24.23
CA ASP A 301 -75.32 -65.76 24.40
C ASP A 301 -75.56 -65.00 23.10
N GLY A 302 -74.72 -65.18 22.07
CA GLY A 302 -74.91 -64.47 20.78
C GLY A 302 -76.17 -64.91 20.03
N VAL A 303 -76.55 -66.18 20.18
CA VAL A 303 -77.82 -66.71 19.65
C VAL A 303 -78.99 -66.20 20.48
N GLN A 304 -78.81 -66.09 21.80
CA GLN A 304 -79.86 -65.62 22.71
C GLN A 304 -80.17 -64.13 22.51
N ASP A 305 -79.16 -63.29 22.29
CA ASP A 305 -79.34 -61.88 21.95
C ASP A 305 -79.96 -61.68 20.55
N PHE A 306 -79.60 -62.53 19.58
CA PHE A 306 -80.22 -62.50 18.26
C PHE A 306 -81.71 -62.93 18.30
N LEU A 307 -82.03 -63.97 19.08
CA LEU A 307 -83.41 -64.39 19.31
C LEU A 307 -84.21 -63.32 20.09
N ALA A 308 -83.61 -62.68 21.10
CA ALA A 308 -84.23 -61.58 21.81
C ALA A 308 -84.47 -60.36 20.89
N TYR A 309 -83.57 -60.09 19.96
CA TYR A 309 -83.76 -59.08 18.92
C TYR A 309 -84.93 -59.44 17.99
N ILE A 310 -85.03 -60.69 17.54
CA ILE A 310 -86.15 -61.15 16.71
C ILE A 310 -87.48 -61.01 17.45
N ASP A 311 -87.55 -61.43 18.72
CA ASP A 311 -88.76 -61.30 19.54
C ASP A 311 -89.15 -59.83 19.73
N ARG A 312 -88.17 -58.97 20.02
CA ARG A 312 -88.41 -57.53 20.18
C ARG A 312 -88.88 -56.89 18.88
N PHE A 313 -88.25 -57.25 17.76
CA PHE A 313 -88.66 -56.80 16.42
C PHE A 313 -90.08 -57.28 16.07
N HIS A 314 -90.43 -58.52 16.43
CA HIS A 314 -91.78 -59.06 16.22
C HIS A 314 -92.83 -58.34 17.08
N VAL A 315 -92.52 -58.03 18.34
CA VAL A 315 -93.39 -57.24 19.23
C VAL A 315 -93.59 -55.83 18.69
N GLU A 316 -92.52 -55.19 18.23
CA GLU A 316 -92.57 -53.81 17.74
C GLU A 316 -93.33 -53.72 16.42
N THR A 317 -93.12 -54.66 15.49
CA THR A 317 -93.89 -54.73 14.23
C THR A 317 -95.35 -55.12 14.44
N THR A 318 -95.67 -56.02 15.39
CA THR A 318 -97.08 -56.31 15.74
C THR A 318 -97.73 -55.14 16.46
N ALA A 319 -97.01 -54.40 17.32
CA ALA A 319 -97.50 -53.17 17.93
C ALA A 319 -97.79 -52.10 16.86
N LEU A 320 -96.89 -51.91 15.89
CA LEU A 320 -97.11 -51.01 14.75
C LEU A 320 -98.32 -51.42 13.90
N THR A 321 -98.48 -52.72 13.65
CA THR A 321 -99.63 -53.27 12.89
C THR A 321 -100.95 -53.13 13.65
N LYS A 322 -100.95 -53.33 14.97
CA LYS A 322 -102.12 -53.08 15.84
C LYS A 322 -102.44 -51.59 15.93
N SER A 323 -101.45 -50.71 16.02
CA SER A 323 -101.69 -49.27 15.99
C SER A 323 -102.22 -48.79 14.63
N ALA A 324 -101.76 -49.38 13.52
CA ALA A 324 -102.23 -49.05 12.17
C ALA A 324 -103.66 -49.56 11.88
N SER A 325 -104.11 -50.61 12.55
CA SER A 325 -105.48 -51.14 12.43
C SER A 325 -106.48 -50.46 13.39
N ALA A 326 -106.00 -49.88 14.51
CA ALA A 326 -106.81 -49.10 15.44
C ALA A 326 -107.14 -47.69 14.95
N THR A 327 -106.36 -47.13 14.02
CA THR A 327 -106.62 -45.85 13.34
C THR A 327 -107.61 -45.94 12.17
N HIS A 328 -108.18 -47.12 11.90
CA HIS A 328 -109.13 -47.35 10.81
C HIS A 328 -110.53 -47.81 11.27
N LYS A 329 -110.86 -47.63 12.56
CA LYS A 329 -112.22 -47.61 13.10
C LYS A 329 -112.55 -46.20 13.56
#